data_AF-A0A3N5RXG5-F1
#
_entry.id   AF-A0A3N5RXG5-F1
#
_cell.length_a   1.000
_cell.length_b   1.000
_cell.length_c   1.000
_cell.angle_alpha   90.00
_cell.angle_beta   90.00
_cell.angle_gamma   90.00
#
_symmetry.space_group_name_H-M   'P 1'
#
loop_
_entity.id
_entity.type
_entity.pdbx_description
1 polymer ?
#
loop_
_entity_poly.entity_id
_entity_poly.type
_entity_poly.pdbx_seq_one_letter_code
_entity_poly.pdbx_strand_id
1 'polypeptide(L)' 'MPHTSSSLTPGQPLTPAVFHILLALADGDKHGYAIMKDVENQTAGRLKLG' A
#
# COMPACT_ATOMS: atom_id res chain seq x y z
N MET A 1 -8.67 13.55 -19.19
CA MET A 1 -9.05 13.26 -17.78
C MET A 1 -7.91 13.74 -16.90
N PRO A 2 -8.14 14.59 -15.89
CA PRO A 2 -7.08 14.95 -14.97
C PRO A 2 -6.80 13.76 -14.05
N HIS A 3 -5.63 13.14 -14.19
CA HIS A 3 -5.11 12.26 -13.15
C HIS A 3 -4.77 13.19 -11.98
N THR A 4 -5.60 13.19 -10.95
CA THR A 4 -5.38 13.99 -9.74
C THR A 4 -4.08 13.50 -9.08
N SER A 5 -2.99 14.23 -9.28
CA SER A 5 -1.76 14.06 -8.50
C SER A 5 -2.09 14.35 -7.05
N SER A 6 -2.22 13.30 -6.23
CA SER A 6 -2.42 13.41 -4.80
C SER A 6 -1.15 13.99 -4.17
N SER A 7 -1.13 15.30 -3.93
CA SER A 7 -0.07 15.94 -3.15
C SER A 7 -0.12 15.40 -1.72
N LEU A 8 0.90 14.64 -1.32
CA LEU A 8 1.09 14.21 0.07
C LEU A 8 1.23 15.46 0.95
N THR A 9 0.24 15.75 1.78
CA THR A 9 0.29 16.87 2.72
C THR A 9 0.95 16.39 4.02
N PRO A 10 2.05 17.01 4.50
CA PRO A 10 2.66 16.65 5.77
C PRO A 10 1.63 16.74 6.91
N GLY A 11 1.50 15.66 7.69
CA GLY A 11 0.59 15.60 8.84
C GLY A 11 -0.78 14.93 8.60
N GLN A 12 -1.07 14.48 7.38
CA GLN A 12 -2.25 13.64 7.13
C GLN A 12 -1.94 12.14 7.30
N PRO A 13 -2.88 11.33 7.83
CA PRO A 13 -2.70 9.89 7.92
C PRO A 13 -2.56 9.28 6.53
N LEU A 14 -1.67 8.30 6.39
CA LEU A 14 -1.55 7.50 5.18
C LEU A 14 -2.86 6.74 4.93
N THR A 15 -3.19 6.53 3.66
CA THR A 15 -4.27 5.61 3.34
C THR A 15 -3.87 4.20 3.78
N PRO A 16 -4.82 3.34 4.19
CA PRO A 16 -4.51 1.97 4.62
C PRO A 16 -3.71 1.19 3.56
N ALA A 17 -4.01 1.41 2.28
CA ALA A 17 -3.28 0.77 1.18
C ALA A 17 -1.81 1.18 1.15
N VAL A 18 -1.51 2.49 1.22
CA VAL A 18 -0.12 2.98 1.21
C VAL A 18 0.63 2.49 2.45
N PHE A 19 -0.02 2.50 3.61
CA PHE A 19 0.58 1.97 4.84
C PHE A 19 0.97 0.49 4.70
N HIS A 20 0.07 -0.38 4.22
CA HIS A 20 0.38 -1.80 4.06
C HIS A 20 1.42 -2.08 2.97
N ILE A 21 1.50 -1.25 1.92
CA ILE A 21 2.57 -1.34 0.90
C ILE A 21 3.93 -1.04 1.55
N LEU A 22 4.03 0.04 2.32
CA LEU A 22 5.28 0.40 3.01
C LEU A 22 5.65 -0.64 4.06
N LEU A 23 4.67 -1.19 4.78
CA LEU A 23 4.89 -2.28 5.74
C LEU A 23 5.41 -3.54 5.07
N ALA A 24 4.89 -3.90 3.89
CA ALA A 24 5.41 -5.02 3.11
C ALA A 24 6.88 -4.78 2.70
N LEU A 25 7.27 -3.54 2.36
CA LEU A 25 8.63 -3.20 1.97
C LEU A 25 9.60 -3.02 3.16
N ALA A 26 9.11 -3.03 4.40
CA ALA A 26 9.94 -2.79 5.58
C ALA A 26 11.04 -3.85 5.78
N ASP A 27 10.79 -5.08 5.32
CA ASP A 27 11.75 -6.20 5.39
C ASP A 27 12.69 -6.26 4.16
N GLY A 28 12.57 -5.32 3.22
CA GLY A 28 13.38 -5.22 2.01
C GLY A 28 12.57 -5.24 0.71
N ASP A 29 13.30 -5.24 -0.41
CA ASP A 29 12.72 -5.17 -1.75
C ASP A 29 11.85 -6.40 -2.05
N LYS A 30 10.61 -6.15 -2.48
CA LYS A 30 9.65 -7.19 -2.86
C LYS A 30 9.08 -6.93 -4.25
N HIS A 31 8.81 -7.99 -5.00
CA HIS A 31 8.08 -7.92 -6.27
C HIS A 31 6.64 -7.45 -6.01
N GLY A 32 6.03 -6.73 -6.98
CA GLY A 32 4.66 -6.20 -6.83
C GLY A 32 3.62 -7.26 -6.45
N TYR A 33 3.71 -8.46 -7.05
CA TYR A 33 2.83 -9.57 -6.69
C TYR A 33 3.04 -10.10 -5.26
N ALA A 34 4.30 -10.10 -4.79
CA ALA A 34 4.59 -10.48 -3.41
C ALA A 34 3.97 -9.47 -2.43
N ILE A 35 4.02 -8.17 -2.74
CA ILE A 35 3.36 -7.11 -1.95
C ILE A 35 1.84 -7.32 -1.93
N MET A 36 1.22 -7.60 -3.08
CA MET A 36 -0.23 -7.87 -3.15
C MET A 36 -0.65 -9.03 -2.24
N LYS A 37 0.09 -10.14 -2.29
CA LYS A 37 -0.15 -11.31 -1.42
C LYS A 37 0.03 -10.99 0.06
N ASP A 38 1.09 -10.26 0.38
CA ASP A 38 1.43 -9.90 1.76
C ASP A 38 0.33 -9.01 2.36
N VAL A 39 -0.13 -8.01 1.60
CA VAL A 39 -1.23 -7.12 1.99
C VAL A 39 -2.55 -7.87 2.17
N GLU A 40 -2.88 -8.80 1.26
CA GLU A 40 -4.07 -9.64 1.39
C GLU A 40 -3.99 -10.52 2.66
N ASN A 41 -2.83 -11.11 2.93
CA ASN A 41 -2.61 -11.94 4.13
C ASN A 41 -2.68 -11.11 5.43
N GLN A 42 -1.99 -9.96 5.48
CA GLN A 42 -1.96 -9.08 6.66
C GLN A 42 -3.34 -8.53 7.02
N THR A 43 -4.20 -8.33 6.01
CA THR A 43 -5.54 -7.77 6.21
C THR A 43 -6.63 -8.84 6.32
N ALA A 44 -6.26 -10.12 6.29
CA ALA A 44 -7.19 -11.25 6.21
C ALA A 44 -8.21 -11.08 5.05
N GLY A 45 -7.72 -10.64 3.89
CA GLY A 45 -8.52 -10.43 2.69
C GLY A 45 -9.36 -9.13 2.68
N ARG A 46 -9.28 -8.28 3.71
CA ARG A 46 -10.03 -7.02 3.75
C ARG A 46 -9.50 -5.97 2.77
N LEU A 47 -8.23 -6.05 2.39
CA LEU A 47 -7.61 -5.15 1.43
C LEU A 47 -6.94 -5.98 0.33
N LYS A 48 -7.32 -5.70 -0.93
CA LYS A 48 -6.75 -6.35 -2.11
C LYS A 48 -6.16 -5.29 -3.02
N LEU A 49 -4.86 -5.43 -3.30
CA LEU A 49 -4.17 -4.62 -4.30
C LEU A 49 -4.32 -5.31 -5.66
N GLY A 50 -4.80 -4.56 -6.65
CA GLY A 50 -5.13 -5.04 -8.00
C GLY A 50 -3.96 -4.94 -8.97
#